data_AF-A0A1F7XC80-F1
#
_entry.id   AF-A0A1F7XC80-F1
#
_cell.length_a   1.000
_cell.length_b   1.000
_cell.length_c   1.000
_cell.angle_alpha   90.00
_cell.angle_beta   90.00
_cell.angle_gamma   90.00
#
_symmetry.space_group_name_H-M   'P 1'
#
loop_
_entity.id
_entity.type
_entity.pdbx_description
1 polymer ?
#
loop_
_entity_poly.entity_id
_entity_poly.type
_entity_poly.pdbx_seq_one_letter_code
_entity_poly.pdbx_strand_id
1 'polypeptide(L)'
;MAQPTKPTHSTKYSNQNIANLGFDTDFNVPTTELLSYDPIGDVLKRVTTNAMGEYITNDVAEPSATLTYVGKEDADGDWYIQSIDTTSGTSIRFATETNNPTYTTYATAWADRATLTYGTYGSAF
;
A
#
# COMPACT_ATOMS: atom_id res chain seq x y z
N MET A 1 -66.77 -14.85 2.93
CA MET A 1 -65.56 -15.70 2.85
C MET A 1 -64.35 -14.77 2.90
N ALA A 2 -63.56 -14.80 3.97
CA ALA A 2 -62.35 -13.99 4.09
C ALA A 2 -61.18 -14.70 3.39
N GLN A 3 -60.47 -14.00 2.50
CA GLN A 3 -59.25 -14.54 1.89
C GLN A 3 -58.14 -14.65 2.95
N PRO A 4 -57.40 -15.77 3.01
CA PRO A 4 -56.22 -15.87 3.86
C PRO A 4 -55.14 -14.93 3.31
N THR A 5 -54.72 -13.95 4.11
CA THR A 5 -53.60 -13.06 3.80
C THR A 5 -52.30 -13.87 3.74
N LYS A 6 -51.73 -13.98 2.53
CA LYS A 6 -50.40 -14.56 2.31
C LYS A 6 -49.37 -13.75 3.11
N PRO A 7 -48.49 -14.38 3.91
CA PRO A 7 -47.41 -13.65 4.55
C PRO A 7 -46.53 -13.03 3.47
N THR A 8 -46.41 -11.70 3.49
CA THR A 8 -45.45 -10.96 2.69
C THR A 8 -44.07 -11.55 2.95
N HIS A 9 -43.39 -11.96 1.88
CA HIS A 9 -42.04 -12.50 1.92
C HIS A 9 -41.15 -11.64 2.83
N SER A 10 -40.86 -12.14 4.03
CA SER A 10 -39.72 -11.66 4.80
C SER A 10 -38.50 -12.15 4.06
N THR A 11 -37.86 -11.30 3.28
CA THR A 11 -36.50 -11.58 2.83
C THR A 11 -35.66 -11.87 4.07
N LYS A 12 -34.83 -12.91 4.01
CA LYS A 12 -33.97 -13.37 5.12
C LYS A 12 -33.04 -12.26 5.67
N TYR A 13 -32.88 -11.20 4.89
CA TYR A 13 -31.99 -10.08 5.16
C TYR A 13 -32.79 -8.77 5.18
N SER A 14 -32.38 -7.85 6.05
CA SER A 14 -32.97 -6.51 6.16
C SER A 14 -32.85 -5.75 4.83
N ASN A 15 -33.75 -4.79 4.58
CA ASN A 15 -33.64 -3.90 3.41
C ASN A 15 -32.28 -3.21 3.32
N GLN A 16 -31.64 -2.98 4.46
CA GLN A 16 -30.31 -2.39 4.56
C GLN A 16 -29.20 -3.37 4.12
N ASN A 17 -29.36 -4.68 4.37
CA ASN A 17 -28.47 -5.72 3.81
C ASN A 17 -28.61 -5.88 2.28
N ILE A 18 -29.76 -5.48 1.72
CA ILE A 18 -30.02 -5.52 0.28
C ILE A 18 -29.52 -4.24 -0.42
N ALA A 19 -29.41 -3.12 0.31
CA ALA A 19 -29.03 -1.83 -0.24
C ALA A 19 -27.51 -1.59 -0.39
N ASN A 20 -26.65 -2.52 0.04
CA ASN A 20 -25.20 -2.49 -0.25
C ASN A 20 -24.86 -3.15 -1.61
N LEU A 21 -25.81 -3.13 -2.55
CA LEU A 21 -25.59 -3.56 -3.92
C LEU A 21 -25.28 -2.32 -4.78
N GLY A 22 -24.05 -2.25 -5.28
CA GLY A 22 -23.73 -1.42 -6.45
C GLY A 22 -24.36 -2.04 -7.70
N PHE A 23 -24.41 -1.27 -8.78
CA PHE A 23 -24.87 -1.76 -10.08
C PHE A 23 -23.76 -1.63 -11.10
N ASP A 24 -23.31 -2.76 -11.63
CA ASP A 24 -22.36 -2.81 -12.73
C ASP A 24 -23.10 -2.57 -14.04
N THR A 25 -22.89 -1.40 -14.64
CA THR A 25 -23.57 -1.00 -15.88
C THR A 25 -23.07 -1.72 -17.12
N ASP A 26 -21.87 -2.31 -17.08
CA ASP A 26 -21.27 -2.99 -18.23
C ASP A 26 -21.80 -4.41 -18.38
N PHE A 27 -22.06 -5.07 -17.24
CA PHE A 27 -22.56 -6.44 -17.20
C PHE A 27 -24.03 -6.54 -16.75
N ASN A 28 -24.64 -5.41 -16.37
CA ASN A 28 -26.04 -5.28 -15.97
C ASN A 28 -26.43 -6.25 -14.84
N VAL A 29 -25.53 -6.40 -13.86
CA VAL A 29 -25.68 -7.28 -12.69
C VAL A 29 -25.49 -6.52 -11.37
N PRO A 30 -26.15 -6.95 -10.27
CA PRO A 30 -25.87 -6.41 -8.95
C PRO A 30 -24.48 -6.85 -8.46
N THR A 31 -23.68 -5.93 -7.94
CA THR A 31 -22.35 -6.23 -7.38
C THR A 31 -22.26 -5.80 -5.92
N THR A 32 -21.50 -6.55 -5.13
CA THR A 32 -21.11 -6.11 -3.78
C THR A 32 -19.76 -5.40 -3.88
N GLU A 33 -19.73 -4.10 -3.57
CA GLU A 33 -18.49 -3.32 -3.55
C GLU A 33 -17.87 -3.34 -2.14
N LEU A 34 -16.53 -3.42 -2.07
CA LEU A 34 -15.80 -3.24 -0.82
C LEU A 34 -15.71 -1.73 -0.51
N LEU A 35 -16.19 -1.34 0.67
CA LEU A 35 -16.08 0.01 1.20
C LEU A 35 -15.13 0.02 2.41
N SER A 36 -14.22 1.00 2.47
CA SER A 36 -13.41 1.28 3.66
C SER A 36 -13.97 2.51 4.38
N TYR A 37 -13.80 2.55 5.70
CA TYR A 37 -14.15 3.71 6.52
C TYR A 37 -12.94 4.65 6.63
N ASP A 38 -13.14 5.92 6.28
CA ASP A 38 -12.16 6.99 6.50
C ASP A 38 -12.48 7.72 7.81
N PRO A 39 -11.69 7.51 8.89
CA PRO A 39 -11.95 8.10 10.20
C PRO A 39 -11.66 9.61 10.26
N ILE A 40 -10.96 10.18 9.27
CA ILE A 40 -10.65 11.62 9.22
C ILE A 40 -11.81 12.37 8.56
N GLY A 41 -12.37 11.80 7.50
CA GLY A 41 -13.51 12.37 6.79
C GLY A 41 -14.88 12.01 7.37
N ASP A 42 -14.96 11.00 8.23
CA ASP A 42 -16.20 10.36 8.72
C ASP A 42 -17.11 9.89 7.57
N VAL A 43 -16.51 9.30 6.53
CA VAL A 43 -17.23 8.84 5.33
C VAL A 43 -16.79 7.42 4.95
N LEU A 44 -17.71 6.64 4.40
CA LEU A 44 -17.38 5.39 3.70
C LEU A 44 -16.91 5.72 2.28
N LYS A 45 -15.74 5.18 1.89
CA LYS A 45 -15.17 5.37 0.57
C LYS A 45 -15.04 4.02 -0.14
N ARG A 46 -15.16 4.03 -1.47
CA ARG A 46 -14.85 2.87 -2.29
C ARG A 46 -13.39 2.48 -2.07
N VAL A 47 -13.12 1.19 -1.86
CA VAL A 47 -11.76 0.69 -1.81
C VAL A 47 -11.20 0.73 -3.23
N THR A 48 -10.45 1.79 -3.53
CA THR A 48 -9.58 1.83 -4.70
C THR A 48 -8.20 1.41 -4.26
N THR A 49 -7.76 0.20 -4.63
CA THR A 49 -6.35 -0.18 -4.52
C THR A 49 -5.60 0.53 -5.62
N ASN A 50 -4.94 1.64 -5.28
CA ASN A 50 -3.96 2.23 -6.16
C ASN A 50 -2.63 1.46 -5.98
N ALA A 51 -2.03 0.98 -7.06
CA ALA A 51 -0.69 0.38 -7.03
C ALA A 51 0.41 1.41 -6.70
N MET A 52 0.07 2.69 -6.47
CA MET A 52 1.01 3.77 -6.15
C MET A 52 1.73 3.64 -4.80
N GLY A 53 1.36 2.69 -3.94
CA GLY A 53 2.18 2.30 -2.79
C GLY A 53 3.32 1.35 -3.16
N GLU A 54 3.52 1.06 -4.46
CA GLU A 54 4.66 0.27 -4.92
C GLU A 54 5.89 1.15 -5.06
N TYR A 55 6.90 0.88 -4.23
CA TYR A 55 8.22 1.48 -4.38
C TYR A 55 8.87 1.03 -5.69
N ILE A 56 9.14 1.98 -6.58
CA ILE A 56 9.82 1.76 -7.86
C ILE A 56 11.30 2.11 -7.74
N THR A 57 12.13 1.46 -8.56
CA THR A 57 13.57 1.76 -8.59
C THR A 57 13.86 3.01 -9.41
N ASN A 58 14.46 4.00 -8.77
CA ASN A 58 14.93 5.22 -9.40
C ASN A 58 16.38 5.06 -9.85
N ASP A 59 17.24 4.58 -8.96
CA ASP A 59 18.67 4.50 -9.20
C ASP A 59 19.29 3.18 -8.71
N VAL A 60 20.33 2.73 -9.43
CA VAL A 60 21.23 1.67 -9.01
C VAL A 60 22.64 2.24 -9.05
N ALA A 61 23.32 2.26 -7.90
CA ALA A 61 24.69 2.75 -7.83
C ALA A 61 25.61 1.79 -8.58
N GLU A 62 26.63 2.34 -9.24
CA GLU A 62 27.67 1.53 -9.88
C GLU A 62 28.19 0.50 -8.87
N PRO A 63 28.06 -0.81 -9.18
CA PRO A 63 28.42 -1.84 -8.23
C PRO A 63 29.93 -1.81 -7.99
N SER A 64 30.33 -1.75 -6.72
CA SER A 64 31.69 -2.19 -6.38
C SER A 64 31.76 -3.71 -6.45
N ALA A 65 32.94 -4.29 -6.27
CA ALA A 65 33.11 -5.75 -6.30
C ALA A 65 32.22 -6.48 -5.27
N THR A 66 31.84 -5.81 -4.16
CA THR A 66 31.07 -6.43 -3.07
C THR A 66 29.86 -5.65 -2.58
N LEU A 67 29.74 -4.36 -2.88
CA LEU A 67 28.67 -3.51 -2.35
C LEU A 67 27.95 -2.76 -3.46
N THR A 68 26.62 -2.90 -3.47
CA THR A 68 25.71 -2.23 -4.40
C THR A 68 24.59 -1.54 -3.63
N TYR A 69 24.17 -0.36 -4.08
CA TYR A 69 23.03 0.36 -3.53
C TYR A 69 21.91 0.46 -4.57
N VAL A 70 20.67 0.23 -4.14
CA VAL A 70 19.47 0.36 -4.98
C VAL A 70 18.52 1.31 -4.30
N GLY A 71 18.27 2.47 -4.91
CA GLY A 71 17.39 3.50 -4.38
C GLY A 71 15.99 3.38 -4.98
N LYS A 72 14.99 3.42 -4.11
CA LYS A 72 13.59 3.28 -4.48
C LYS A 72 12.73 4.34 -3.81
N GLU A 73 11.64 4.70 -4.49
CA GLU A 73 10.69 5.71 -4.06
C GLU A 73 9.29 5.31 -4.53
N ASP A 74 8.26 5.64 -3.76
CA ASP A 74 6.87 5.49 -4.19
C ASP A 74 6.31 6.81 -4.74
N ALA A 75 5.02 6.84 -5.08
CA ALA A 75 4.40 8.03 -5.65
C ALA A 75 4.17 9.15 -4.61
N ASP A 76 4.20 8.82 -3.32
CA ASP A 76 4.00 9.75 -2.21
C ASP A 76 5.32 10.41 -1.78
N GLY A 77 6.45 9.95 -2.32
CA GLY A 77 7.80 10.46 -2.03
C GLY A 77 8.46 9.76 -0.85
N ASP A 78 7.84 8.71 -0.32
CA ASP A 78 8.48 7.84 0.66
C ASP A 78 9.60 7.08 -0.05
N TRP A 79 10.74 6.94 0.63
CA TRP A 79 11.92 6.36 0.04
C TRP A 79 12.55 5.28 0.90
N TYR A 80 13.25 4.37 0.22
CA TYR A 80 14.25 3.55 0.88
C TYR A 80 15.42 3.25 -0.05
N ILE A 81 16.58 3.02 0.55
CA ILE A 81 17.77 2.55 -0.15
C ILE A 81 18.13 1.18 0.39
N GLN A 82 18.29 0.21 -0.50
CA GLN A 82 18.82 -1.11 -0.17
C GLN A 82 20.33 -1.11 -0.35
N SER A 83 21.07 -1.52 0.67
CA SER A 83 22.47 -1.91 0.50
C SER A 83 22.54 -3.43 0.36
N ILE A 84 23.19 -3.90 -0.69
CA ILE A 84 23.45 -5.31 -0.97
C ILE A 84 24.97 -5.52 -0.84
N ASP A 85 25.39 -6.14 0.26
CA ASP A 85 26.79 -6.48 0.53
C ASP A 85 27.00 -7.98 0.31
N THR A 86 28.01 -8.37 -0.45
CA THR A 86 28.35 -9.77 -0.77
C THR A 86 29.68 -10.23 -0.17
N THR A 87 30.35 -9.41 0.66
CA THR A 87 31.70 -9.65 1.20
C THR A 87 31.83 -10.96 1.97
N SER A 88 30.82 -11.32 2.76
CA SER A 88 30.79 -12.56 3.57
C SER A 88 29.51 -13.37 3.32
N GLY A 89 28.98 -13.30 2.10
CA GLY A 89 27.63 -13.72 1.72
C GLY A 89 26.72 -12.52 1.49
N THR A 90 25.51 -12.75 0.95
CA THR A 90 24.59 -11.66 0.59
C THR A 90 23.82 -11.13 1.80
N SER A 91 24.19 -9.95 2.27
CA SER A 91 23.44 -9.18 3.27
C SER A 91 22.67 -8.05 2.59
N ILE A 92 21.36 -7.95 2.87
CA ILE A 92 20.52 -6.87 2.39
C ILE A 92 20.06 -6.05 3.61
N ARG A 93 20.33 -4.75 3.58
CA ARG A 93 19.94 -3.79 4.63
C ARG A 93 19.24 -2.58 4.03
N PHE A 94 18.52 -1.85 4.86
CA PHE A 94 17.62 -0.78 4.44
C PHE A 94 17.93 0.52 5.18
N ALA A 95 17.98 1.61 4.42
CA ALA A 95 17.94 2.97 4.93
C ALA A 95 16.62 3.61 4.49
N THR A 96 15.95 4.28 5.41
CA THR A 96 14.68 4.99 5.26
C THR A 96 14.75 6.29 6.06
N GLU A 97 13.70 7.12 6.02
CA GLU A 97 13.59 8.27 6.90
C GLU A 97 13.55 7.87 8.39
N THR A 98 12.92 6.74 8.74
CA THR A 98 12.80 6.26 10.13
C THR A 98 14.15 6.11 10.84
N ASN A 99 15.15 5.56 10.16
CA ASN A 99 16.50 5.39 10.72
C ASN A 99 17.49 6.47 10.26
N ASN A 100 17.06 7.41 9.42
CA ASN A 100 17.85 8.55 8.94
C ASN A 100 17.00 9.84 8.89
N PRO A 101 16.50 10.34 10.05
CA PRO A 101 15.44 11.37 10.11
C PRO A 101 15.87 12.75 9.59
N THR A 102 17.15 12.96 9.29
CA THR A 102 17.66 14.19 8.67
C THR A 102 17.52 14.20 7.15
N TYR A 103 17.18 13.06 6.53
CA TYR A 103 17.04 12.90 5.10
C TYR A 103 15.56 12.72 4.74
N THR A 104 14.86 13.83 4.58
CA THR A 104 13.41 13.85 4.33
C THR A 104 13.05 13.75 2.84
N THR A 105 14.04 13.51 1.97
CA THR A 105 13.81 13.38 0.52
C THR A 105 14.73 12.31 -0.08
N TYR A 106 14.23 11.61 -1.10
CA TYR A 106 15.01 10.64 -1.87
C TYR A 106 16.33 11.23 -2.38
N ALA A 107 16.27 12.43 -2.98
CA ALA A 107 17.44 13.07 -3.59
C ALA A 107 18.59 13.29 -2.59
N THR A 108 18.28 13.76 -1.37
CA THR A 108 19.27 13.96 -0.31
C THR A 108 19.83 12.62 0.19
N ALA A 109 18.96 11.62 0.39
CA ALA A 109 19.38 10.30 0.84
C ALA A 109 20.27 9.61 -0.20
N TRP A 110 19.94 9.73 -1.49
CA TRP A 110 20.67 9.10 -2.58
C TRP A 110 22.09 9.68 -2.76
N ALA A 111 22.21 11.01 -2.65
CA ALA A 111 23.50 11.69 -2.68
C ALA A 111 24.45 11.16 -1.59
N ASP A 112 23.93 10.94 -0.38
CA ASP A 112 24.68 10.54 0.81
C ASP A 112 24.57 9.05 1.15
N ARG A 113 24.11 8.21 0.22
CA ARG A 113 23.80 6.77 0.41
C ARG A 113 24.91 5.96 1.08
N ALA A 114 26.18 6.31 0.88
CA ALA A 114 27.30 5.58 1.48
C ALA A 114 27.46 5.85 2.98
N THR A 115 26.83 6.91 3.50
CA THR A 115 26.96 7.39 4.89
C THR A 115 25.72 7.14 5.73
N LEU A 116 24.63 6.70 5.10
CA LEU A 116 23.37 6.42 5.79
C LEU A 116 23.53 5.27 6.79
N THR A 117 22.65 5.28 7.78
CA THR A 117 22.50 4.17 8.72
C THR A 117 21.60 3.11 8.09
N TYR A 118 22.13 1.90 7.94
CA TYR A 118 21.43 0.76 7.36
C TYR A 118 21.04 -0.27 8.43
N GLY A 119 19.77 -0.69 8.41
CA GLY A 119 19.20 -1.65 9.36
C GLY A 119 18.63 -2.92 8.71
N THR A 120 18.12 -3.85 9.51
CA THR A 120 17.19 -4.87 9.01
C THR A 120 15.88 -4.22 8.58
N TYR A 121 15.06 -4.95 7.84
CA TYR A 121 13.72 -4.48 7.46
C TYR A 121 12.94 -3.95 8.67
N GLY A 122 12.77 -4.75 9.72
CA GLY A 122 12.01 -4.34 10.91
C GLY A 122 12.68 -3.33 11.85
N SER A 123 13.92 -2.90 11.56
CA SER A 123 14.54 -1.78 12.29
C SER A 123 14.52 -0.48 11.48
N ALA A 124 14.28 -0.58 10.16
CA ALA A 124 14.26 0.54 9.23
C ALA A 124 12.83 0.97 8.88
N PHE A 125 11.83 0.10 9.05
CA PHE A 125 10.41 0.40 8.92
C PHE A 125 9.71 0.13 10.24
#